data_AF-A0A927J8X5-F1
#
_entry.id   AF-A0A927J8X5-F1
#
_cell.length_a   1.000
_cell.length_b   1.000
_cell.length_c   1.000
_cell.angle_alpha   90.00
_cell.angle_beta   90.00
_cell.angle_gamma   90.00
#
_symmetry.space_group_name_H-M   'P 1'
#
loop_
_entity.id
_entity.type
_entity.pdbx_description
1 polymer ?
#
loop_
_entity_poly.entity_id
_entity_poly.type
_entity_poly.pdbx_seq_one_letter_code
_entity_poly.pdbx_strand_id
1 'polypeptide(L)'
;MAGPRYDDTEEAILDAARARIMQVGIRRSSMDDIARRAGINRVTIYRKFAKKDSLVEAVLAREIQHLLGELAAIVATNQTVEQRIEDAVLLVLRQTHEHPVVVNLLAVAPEEVLEFVTVRGEQGVALGIEYVVAVLETAQSLSLIDTYDPRPIAELVARLAHSVLLTPRGGLRFDDEQQARHFVRSAIVPLVKHGIHAKESTNEHPRPSPG
;
A
#
# COMPACT_ATOMS: atom_id res chain seq x y z
N MET A 1 4.24 -7.39 -10.17
CA MET A 1 3.89 -6.70 -11.42
C MET A 1 4.20 -5.22 -11.30
N ALA A 2 4.68 -4.57 -12.35
CA ALA A 2 4.79 -3.10 -12.39
C ALA A 2 3.38 -2.51 -12.62
N GLY A 3 2.97 -1.51 -11.85
CA GLY A 3 1.69 -0.83 -12.04
C GLY A 3 1.59 -0.09 -13.39
N PRO A 4 0.49 0.64 -13.64
CA PRO A 4 0.32 1.38 -14.88
C PRO A 4 1.50 2.33 -15.08
N ARG A 5 2.15 2.22 -16.24
CA ARG A 5 3.27 3.08 -16.64
C ARG A 5 2.71 4.27 -17.39
N TYR A 6 2.89 5.45 -16.83
CA TYR A 6 2.43 6.70 -17.41
C TYR A 6 3.47 7.23 -18.43
N ASP A 7 2.99 7.86 -19.49
CA ASP A 7 3.85 8.64 -20.39
C ASP A 7 4.18 10.03 -19.80
N ASP A 8 5.14 10.73 -20.40
CA ASP A 8 5.59 12.04 -19.91
C ASP A 8 4.45 13.07 -19.81
N THR A 9 3.41 12.95 -20.64
CA THR A 9 2.25 13.83 -20.59
C THR A 9 1.35 13.48 -19.42
N GLU A 10 1.09 12.20 -19.19
CA GLU A 10 0.36 11.71 -18.02
C GLU A 10 1.08 12.09 -16.73
N GLU A 11 2.41 11.95 -16.66
CA GLU A 11 3.20 12.36 -15.50
C GLU A 11 3.04 13.86 -15.20
N ALA A 12 3.14 14.72 -16.22
CA ALA A 12 2.92 16.16 -16.06
C ALA A 12 1.49 16.48 -15.60
N ILE A 13 0.48 15.75 -16.08
CA ILE A 13 -0.90 15.87 -15.62
C ILE A 13 -1.03 15.47 -14.15
N LEU A 14 -0.46 14.33 -13.76
CA LEU A 14 -0.53 13.79 -12.40
C LEU A 14 0.18 14.70 -11.40
N ASP A 15 1.31 15.30 -11.76
CA ASP A 15 2.00 16.31 -10.94
C ASP A 15 1.16 17.57 -10.74
N ALA A 16 0.61 18.11 -11.83
CA ALA A 16 -0.25 19.28 -11.77
C ALA A 16 -1.53 19.01 -10.96
N ALA A 17 -2.10 17.80 -11.10
CA ALA A 17 -3.26 17.36 -10.35
C ALA A 17 -2.94 17.23 -8.86
N ARG A 18 -1.90 16.47 -8.50
CA ARG A 18 -1.42 16.28 -7.12
C ARG A 18 -1.22 17.62 -6.42
N ALA A 19 -0.46 18.53 -7.04
CA ALA A 19 -0.19 19.84 -6.46
C ALA A 19 -1.47 20.68 -6.30
N ARG A 20 -2.43 20.58 -7.24
CA ARG A 20 -3.66 21.35 -7.16
C ARG A 20 -4.61 20.80 -6.09
N ILE A 21 -4.78 19.49 -6.06
CA ILE A 21 -5.63 18.78 -5.12
C ILE A 21 -5.14 19.02 -3.68
N MET A 22 -3.83 18.94 -3.42
CA MET A 22 -3.25 19.28 -2.11
C MET A 22 -3.46 20.76 -1.72
N GLN A 23 -3.60 21.67 -2.68
CA GLN A 23 -3.74 23.10 -2.38
C GLN A 23 -5.18 23.49 -2.04
N VAL A 24 -6.18 22.93 -2.75
CA VAL A 24 -7.57 23.41 -2.66
C VAL A 24 -8.60 22.31 -2.40
N GLY A 25 -8.19 21.06 -2.30
CA GLY A 25 -9.08 19.90 -2.26
C GLY A 25 -9.47 19.41 -3.66
N ILE A 26 -10.12 18.23 -3.71
CA ILE A 26 -10.55 17.57 -4.95
C ILE A 26 -11.69 18.35 -5.58
N ARG A 27 -12.72 18.74 -4.83
CA ARG A 27 -13.93 19.40 -5.34
C ARG A 27 -13.63 20.75 -5.98
N ARG A 28 -12.78 21.57 -5.36
CA ARG A 28 -12.39 22.90 -5.86
C ARG A 28 -11.35 22.86 -6.98
N SER A 29 -10.69 21.72 -7.20
CA SER A 29 -9.85 21.52 -8.38
C SER A 29 -10.72 21.30 -9.63
N SER A 30 -10.26 21.79 -10.78
CA SER A 30 -10.91 21.58 -12.08
C SER A 30 -9.92 21.01 -13.09
N MET A 31 -10.43 20.16 -13.99
CA MET A 31 -9.64 19.57 -15.07
C MET A 31 -8.98 20.64 -15.96
N ASP A 32 -9.68 21.75 -16.19
CA ASP A 32 -9.18 22.86 -17.02
C ASP A 32 -8.01 23.60 -16.35
N ASP A 33 -8.10 23.81 -15.03
CA ASP A 33 -7.03 24.43 -14.26
C ASP A 33 -5.81 23.51 -14.16
N ILE A 34 -6.03 22.20 -13.99
CA ILE A 34 -4.97 21.19 -14.01
C ILE A 34 -4.29 21.15 -15.38
N ALA A 35 -5.05 21.13 -16.48
CA ALA A 35 -4.50 21.17 -17.84
C ALA A 35 -3.63 22.40 -18.08
N ARG A 36 -4.11 23.58 -17.64
CA ARG A 36 -3.35 24.84 -17.74
C ARG A 36 -2.03 24.75 -16.97
N ARG A 37 -2.04 24.20 -15.76
CA ARG A 37 -0.83 24.04 -14.91
C ARG A 37 0.14 23.00 -15.47
N ALA A 38 -0.37 21.94 -16.10
CA ALA A 38 0.42 20.94 -16.80
C ALA A 38 0.94 21.43 -18.17
N GLY A 39 0.55 22.63 -18.62
CA GLY A 39 0.99 23.17 -19.91
C GLY A 39 0.39 22.47 -21.13
N ILE A 40 -0.76 21.80 -20.96
CA ILE A 40 -1.40 21.02 -22.03
C ILE A 40 -2.78 21.57 -22.42
N ASN A 41 -3.25 21.17 -23.60
CA ASN A 41 -4.61 21.48 -24.04
C ASN A 41 -5.65 20.67 -23.23
N ARG A 42 -6.78 21.30 -22.92
CA ARG A 42 -8.00 20.69 -22.38
C ARG A 42 -8.37 19.37 -23.10
N VAL A 43 -8.34 19.33 -24.44
CA VAL A 43 -8.69 18.09 -25.17
C VAL A 43 -7.76 16.93 -24.80
N THR A 44 -6.48 17.21 -24.56
CA THR A 44 -5.50 16.19 -24.16
C THR A 44 -5.80 15.62 -22.78
N ILE A 45 -6.11 16.46 -21.77
CA ILE A 45 -6.40 15.97 -20.43
C ILE A 45 -7.66 15.10 -20.42
N TYR A 46 -8.74 15.49 -21.11
CA TYR A 46 -9.99 14.73 -21.13
C TYR A 46 -9.88 13.43 -21.95
N ARG A 47 -8.95 13.37 -22.91
CA ARG A 47 -8.62 12.12 -23.62
C ARG A 47 -7.88 11.13 -22.73
N LYS A 48 -6.98 11.61 -21.87
CA LYS A 48 -6.20 10.79 -20.94
C LYS A 48 -7.02 10.37 -19.71
N PHE A 49 -7.76 11.31 -19.15
CA PHE A 49 -8.57 11.15 -17.95
C PHE A 49 -9.96 11.72 -18.20
N ALA A 50 -10.93 10.85 -18.46
CA ALA A 50 -12.28 11.27 -18.83
C ALA A 50 -13.00 12.06 -17.72
N LYS A 51 -12.69 11.76 -16.45
CA LYS A 51 -13.30 12.38 -15.28
C LYS A 51 -12.24 12.79 -14.26
N LYS A 52 -12.59 13.78 -13.42
CA LYS A 52 -11.72 14.21 -12.32
C LYS A 52 -11.43 13.07 -11.35
N ASP A 53 -12.42 12.23 -11.03
CA ASP A 53 -12.23 11.10 -10.14
C ASP A 53 -11.20 10.10 -10.66
N SER A 54 -11.25 9.76 -11.96
CA SER A 54 -10.24 8.87 -12.57
C SER A 54 -8.83 9.46 -12.53
N LEU A 55 -8.72 10.79 -12.56
CA LEU A 55 -7.43 11.47 -12.39
C LEU A 55 -6.97 11.43 -10.92
N VAL A 56 -7.87 11.58 -9.95
CA VAL A 56 -7.55 11.44 -8.52
C VAL A 56 -7.10 10.01 -8.20
N GLU A 57 -7.82 9.00 -8.70
CA GLU A 57 -7.44 7.59 -8.54
C GLU A 57 -6.06 7.31 -9.14
N ALA A 58 -5.77 7.86 -10.32
CA ALA A 58 -4.46 7.73 -10.95
C ALA A 58 -3.35 8.41 -10.13
N VAL A 59 -3.61 9.58 -9.54
CA VAL A 59 -2.67 10.25 -8.61
C VAL A 59 -2.39 9.35 -7.40
N LEU A 60 -3.42 8.82 -6.75
CA LEU A 60 -3.26 7.94 -5.58
C LEU A 60 -2.54 6.64 -5.94
N ALA A 61 -2.88 6.03 -7.07
CA ALA A 61 -2.21 4.84 -7.57
C ALA A 61 -0.72 5.10 -7.85
N ARG A 62 -0.36 6.28 -8.39
CA ARG A 62 1.05 6.66 -8.61
C ARG A 62 1.81 6.80 -7.29
N GLU A 63 1.21 7.38 -6.25
CA GLU A 63 1.86 7.47 -4.94
C GLU A 63 2.08 6.08 -4.32
N ILE A 64 1.14 5.15 -4.50
CA ILE A 64 1.33 3.74 -4.11
C ILE A 64 2.50 3.15 -4.90
N GLN A 65 2.59 3.36 -6.22
CA GLN A 65 3.71 2.86 -7.02
C GLN A 65 5.07 3.41 -6.57
N HIS A 66 5.16 4.68 -6.14
CA HIS A 66 6.38 5.23 -5.58
C HIS A 66 6.81 4.49 -4.30
N LEU A 67 5.88 4.28 -3.35
CA LEU A 67 6.11 3.48 -2.14
C LEU A 67 6.58 2.06 -2.48
N LEU A 68 5.95 1.42 -3.46
CA LEU A 68 6.33 0.08 -3.92
C LEU A 68 7.71 0.04 -4.61
N GLY A 69 8.13 1.14 -5.23
CA GLY A 69 9.48 1.30 -5.78
C GLY A 69 10.55 1.37 -4.68
N GLU A 70 10.29 2.12 -3.62
CA GLU A 70 11.19 2.19 -2.45
C GLU A 70 11.29 0.83 -1.74
N LEU A 71 10.16 0.13 -1.62
CA LEU A 71 10.12 -1.23 -1.08
C LEU A 71 10.97 -2.21 -1.91
N ALA A 72 10.94 -2.10 -3.25
CA ALA A 72 11.77 -2.94 -4.11
C ALA A 72 13.26 -2.70 -3.87
N ALA A 73 13.66 -1.46 -3.58
CA ALA A 73 15.05 -1.13 -3.26
C ALA A 73 15.51 -1.79 -1.94
N ILE A 74 14.63 -1.86 -0.92
CA ILE A 74 14.92 -2.55 0.35
C ILE A 74 15.07 -4.06 0.14
N VAL A 75 14.17 -4.67 -0.63
CA VAL A 75 14.22 -6.12 -0.90
C VAL A 75 15.46 -6.51 -1.70
N ALA A 76 16.02 -5.60 -2.50
CA ALA A 76 17.22 -5.80 -3.30
C ALA A 76 18.55 -5.59 -2.54
N THR A 77 18.54 -5.21 -1.26
CA THR A 77 19.78 -5.03 -0.48
C THR A 77 20.50 -6.36 -0.24
N ASN A 78 21.74 -6.32 0.28
CA ASN A 78 22.49 -7.51 0.70
C ASN A 78 22.29 -7.87 2.19
N GLN A 79 21.25 -7.33 2.83
CA GLN A 79 20.92 -7.64 4.23
C GLN A 79 20.37 -9.06 4.39
N THR A 80 20.23 -9.54 5.64
CA THR A 80 19.52 -10.81 5.90
C THR A 80 18.04 -10.69 5.55
N VAL A 81 17.36 -11.82 5.29
CA VAL A 81 15.94 -11.81 4.93
C VAL A 81 15.08 -11.18 6.05
N GLU A 82 15.41 -11.43 7.31
CA GLU A 82 14.75 -10.84 8.48
C GLU A 82 14.84 -9.32 8.46
N GLN A 83 16.04 -8.79 8.20
CA GLN A 83 16.27 -7.35 8.13
C GLN A 83 15.51 -6.72 6.96
N ARG A 84 15.49 -7.39 5.79
CA ARG A 84 14.70 -6.91 4.64
C ARG A 84 13.21 -6.88 4.95
N ILE A 85 12.67 -7.92 5.58
CA ILE A 85 11.25 -7.96 6.00
C ILE A 85 10.97 -6.84 7.01
N GLU A 86 11.86 -6.67 7.99
CA GLU A 86 11.73 -5.66 9.03
C GLU A 86 11.70 -4.24 8.44
N ASP A 87 12.68 -3.91 7.60
CA ASP A 87 12.81 -2.60 6.97
C ASP A 87 11.68 -2.35 5.96
N ALA A 88 11.27 -3.38 5.20
CA ALA A 88 10.15 -3.32 4.25
C ALA A 88 8.82 -2.98 4.92
N VAL A 89 8.46 -3.73 5.97
CA VAL A 89 7.19 -3.54 6.67
C VAL A 89 7.21 -2.23 7.44
N LEU A 90 8.35 -1.87 8.05
CA LEU A 90 8.49 -0.59 8.75
C LEU A 90 8.33 0.60 7.79
N LEU A 91 8.91 0.53 6.59
CA LEU A 91 8.72 1.54 5.54
C LEU A 91 7.23 1.70 5.23
N VAL A 92 6.54 0.60 4.92
CA VAL A 92 5.11 0.63 4.57
C VAL A 92 4.27 1.23 5.70
N LEU A 93 4.45 0.79 6.94
CA LEU A 93 3.66 1.28 8.08
C LEU A 93 3.91 2.78 8.36
N ARG A 94 5.16 3.24 8.25
CA ARG A 94 5.52 4.65 8.48
C ARG A 94 5.09 5.56 7.34
N GLN A 95 5.38 5.19 6.10
CA GLN A 95 5.04 6.01 4.94
C GLN A 95 3.55 6.08 4.70
N THR A 96 2.81 5.03 5.07
CA THR A 96 1.36 5.07 5.02
C THR A 96 0.80 6.07 6.04
N HIS A 97 1.35 6.13 7.26
CA HIS A 97 1.00 7.15 8.25
C HIS A 97 1.35 8.58 7.80
N GLU A 98 2.51 8.76 7.16
CA GLU A 98 3.04 10.07 6.76
C GLU A 98 2.67 10.45 5.32
N HIS A 99 1.77 9.70 4.67
CA HIS A 99 1.50 9.80 3.24
C HIS A 99 1.09 11.23 2.85
N PRO A 100 1.96 12.02 2.16
CA PRO A 100 1.77 13.47 2.09
C PRO A 100 0.46 13.89 1.42
N VAL A 101 0.04 13.19 0.37
CA VAL A 101 -1.24 13.47 -0.31
C VAL A 101 -2.43 13.21 0.60
N VAL A 102 -2.49 12.03 1.25
CA VAL A 102 -3.62 11.66 2.12
C VAL A 102 -3.64 12.55 3.37
N VAL A 103 -2.50 12.73 4.05
CA VAL A 103 -2.40 13.55 5.26
C VAL A 103 -2.79 15.01 4.97
N ASN A 104 -2.28 15.60 3.89
CA ASN A 104 -2.62 16.97 3.52
C ASN A 104 -4.11 17.08 3.16
N LEU A 105 -4.65 16.15 2.39
CA LEU A 105 -6.08 16.16 2.05
C LEU A 105 -6.99 15.90 3.24
N LEU A 106 -6.58 15.11 4.23
CA LEU A 106 -7.35 14.95 5.46
C LEU A 106 -7.44 16.28 6.22
N ALA A 107 -6.42 17.13 6.14
CA ALA A 107 -6.44 18.47 6.74
C ALA A 107 -7.28 19.49 5.95
N VAL A 108 -7.28 19.41 4.60
CA VAL A 108 -7.93 20.40 3.72
C VAL A 108 -9.36 20.02 3.32
N ALA A 109 -9.62 18.74 3.05
CA ALA A 109 -10.86 18.21 2.49
C ALA A 109 -11.11 16.74 2.91
N PRO A 110 -11.35 16.48 4.21
CA PRO A 110 -11.37 15.13 4.77
C PRO A 110 -12.43 14.23 4.12
N GLU A 111 -13.66 14.71 3.96
CA GLU A 111 -14.73 13.91 3.34
C GLU A 111 -14.40 13.47 1.91
N GLU A 112 -13.67 14.31 1.17
CA GLU A 112 -13.34 14.05 -0.22
C GLU A 112 -12.27 12.96 -0.32
N VAL A 113 -11.20 13.01 0.49
CA VAL A 113 -10.16 11.97 0.44
C VAL A 113 -10.63 10.66 1.07
N LEU A 114 -11.44 10.72 2.13
CA LEU A 114 -11.96 9.52 2.80
C LEU A 114 -12.75 8.65 1.82
N GLU A 115 -13.53 9.23 0.91
CA GLU A 115 -14.22 8.46 -0.13
C GLU A 115 -13.24 7.60 -0.95
N PHE A 116 -12.10 8.17 -1.36
CA PHE A 116 -11.09 7.48 -2.17
C PHE A 116 -10.25 6.47 -1.40
N VAL A 117 -9.95 6.73 -0.12
CA VAL A 117 -9.14 5.81 0.69
C VAL A 117 -9.97 4.84 1.53
N THR A 118 -11.30 4.90 1.48
CA THR A 118 -12.19 3.94 2.16
C THR A 118 -13.11 3.23 1.16
N VAL A 119 -14.23 3.86 0.80
CA VAL A 119 -15.29 3.29 -0.04
C VAL A 119 -14.76 2.88 -1.42
N ARG A 120 -13.90 3.70 -2.02
CA ARG A 120 -13.25 3.42 -3.32
C ARG A 120 -11.81 2.92 -3.16
N GLY A 121 -11.38 2.60 -1.93
CA GLY A 121 -10.01 2.20 -1.61
C GLY A 121 -9.62 0.79 -2.07
N GLU A 122 -10.57 0.02 -2.61
CA GLU A 122 -10.37 -1.36 -3.06
C GLU A 122 -9.16 -1.52 -3.96
N GLN A 123 -9.03 -0.66 -4.98
CA GLN A 123 -7.93 -0.74 -5.94
C GLN A 123 -6.56 -0.52 -5.28
N GLY A 124 -6.47 0.40 -4.32
CA GLY A 124 -5.23 0.68 -3.61
C GLY A 124 -4.80 -0.49 -2.72
N VAL A 125 -5.76 -1.08 -1.99
CA VAL A 125 -5.49 -2.26 -1.15
C VAL A 125 -5.13 -3.48 -2.00
N ALA A 126 -5.85 -3.71 -3.10
CA ALA A 126 -5.57 -4.80 -4.04
C ALA A 126 -4.16 -4.69 -4.65
N LEU A 127 -3.73 -3.48 -5.03
CA LEU A 127 -2.36 -3.23 -5.52
C LEU A 127 -1.31 -3.60 -4.46
N GLY A 128 -1.54 -3.24 -3.19
CA GLY A 128 -0.66 -3.61 -2.08
C GLY A 128 -0.58 -5.13 -1.90
N ILE A 129 -1.73 -5.82 -1.91
CA ILE A 129 -1.80 -7.28 -1.77
C ILE A 129 -1.02 -7.97 -2.88
N GLU A 130 -1.32 -7.66 -4.14
CA GLU A 130 -0.68 -8.31 -5.29
C GLU A 130 0.82 -8.03 -5.35
N TYR A 131 1.26 -6.85 -4.90
CA TYR A 131 2.68 -6.57 -4.76
C TYR A 131 3.34 -7.45 -3.70
N VAL A 132 2.76 -7.52 -2.49
CA VAL A 132 3.32 -8.33 -1.41
C VAL A 132 3.33 -9.82 -1.80
N VAL A 133 2.28 -10.32 -2.44
CA VAL A 133 2.26 -11.69 -3.01
C VAL A 133 3.46 -11.91 -3.91
N ALA A 134 3.69 -11.04 -4.90
CA ALA A 134 4.80 -11.20 -5.84
C ALA A 134 6.18 -11.16 -5.15
N VAL A 135 6.35 -10.32 -4.12
CA VAL A 135 7.59 -10.27 -3.33
C VAL A 135 7.80 -11.57 -2.55
N LEU A 136 6.76 -12.10 -1.91
CA LEU A 136 6.83 -13.34 -1.15
C LEU A 136 7.08 -14.55 -2.05
N GLU A 137 6.40 -14.65 -3.20
CA GLU A 137 6.65 -15.69 -4.22
C GLU A 137 8.10 -15.66 -4.69
N THR A 138 8.65 -14.47 -4.93
CA THR A 138 10.06 -14.31 -5.30
C THR A 138 10.98 -14.80 -4.18
N ALA A 139 10.73 -14.40 -2.92
CA ALA A 139 11.53 -14.83 -1.78
C ALA A 139 11.47 -16.35 -1.55
N GLN A 140 10.30 -16.98 -1.74
CA GLN A 140 10.12 -18.44 -1.71
C GLN A 140 10.90 -19.12 -2.83
N SER A 141 10.86 -18.59 -4.06
CA SER A 141 11.60 -19.16 -5.21
C SER A 141 13.12 -19.13 -5.01
N LEU A 142 13.60 -18.13 -4.26
CA LEU A 142 15.00 -17.98 -3.85
C LEU A 142 15.34 -18.73 -2.55
N SER A 143 14.39 -19.47 -1.97
CA SER A 143 14.55 -20.19 -0.70
C SER A 143 14.99 -19.30 0.47
N LEU A 144 14.59 -18.01 0.45
CA LEU A 144 14.88 -17.06 1.53
C LEU A 144 13.88 -17.19 2.69
N ILE A 145 12.67 -17.66 2.41
CA ILE A 145 11.60 -17.94 3.38
C ILE A 145 10.98 -19.32 3.08
N ASP A 146 10.21 -19.86 4.02
CA ASP A 146 9.52 -21.14 3.85
C ASP A 146 8.46 -21.07 2.76
N THR A 147 8.09 -22.21 2.19
CA THR A 147 7.04 -22.29 1.18
C THR A 147 5.66 -22.40 1.82
N TYR A 148 4.79 -21.44 1.56
CA TYR A 148 3.38 -21.43 1.99
C TYR A 148 2.52 -20.64 0.99
N ASP A 149 1.20 -20.53 1.22
CA ASP A 149 0.35 -19.61 0.45
C ASP A 149 0.60 -18.16 0.89
N PRO A 150 1.18 -17.29 0.04
CA PRO A 150 1.54 -15.93 0.44
C PRO A 150 0.34 -15.01 0.64
N ARG A 151 -0.83 -15.34 0.09
CA ARG A 151 -1.98 -14.44 0.01
C ARG A 151 -2.54 -14.03 1.39
N PRO A 152 -2.74 -14.94 2.37
CA PRO A 152 -3.18 -14.55 3.72
C PRO A 152 -2.24 -13.57 4.43
N ILE A 153 -0.92 -13.73 4.26
CA ILE A 153 0.07 -12.81 4.84
C ILE A 153 0.02 -11.45 4.14
N ALA A 154 -0.07 -11.45 2.81
CA ALA A 154 -0.20 -10.23 2.02
C ALA A 154 -1.46 -9.43 2.41
N GLU A 155 -2.60 -10.10 2.57
CA GLU A 155 -3.85 -9.51 3.07
C GLU A 155 -3.67 -8.86 4.44
N LEU A 156 -3.07 -9.57 5.40
CA LEU A 156 -2.86 -9.04 6.75
C LEU A 156 -1.97 -7.79 6.75
N VAL A 157 -0.86 -7.82 6.01
CA VAL A 157 0.07 -6.68 5.94
C VAL A 157 -0.59 -5.48 5.26
N ALA A 158 -1.26 -5.68 4.12
CA ALA A 158 -1.94 -4.61 3.40
C ALA A 158 -3.08 -3.99 4.22
N ARG A 159 -3.89 -4.81 4.91
CA ARG A 159 -4.97 -4.35 5.78
C ARG A 159 -4.45 -3.62 7.02
N LEU A 160 -3.33 -4.06 7.59
CA LEU A 160 -2.69 -3.36 8.69
C LEU A 160 -2.20 -1.97 8.25
N ALA A 161 -1.48 -1.90 7.12
CA ALA A 161 -1.03 -0.62 6.57
C ALA A 161 -2.20 0.32 6.30
N HIS A 162 -3.27 -0.18 5.67
CA HIS A 162 -4.49 0.58 5.41
C HIS A 162 -5.20 1.05 6.68
N SER A 163 -5.25 0.22 7.72
CA SER A 163 -5.78 0.64 9.02
C SER A 163 -4.93 1.73 9.68
N VAL A 164 -3.59 1.62 9.59
CA VAL A 164 -2.66 2.62 10.13
C VAL A 164 -2.77 3.96 9.38
N LEU A 165 -3.08 3.94 8.08
CA LEU A 165 -3.38 5.15 7.28
C LEU A 165 -4.49 6.00 7.92
N LEU A 166 -5.60 5.34 8.28
CA LEU A 166 -6.84 5.99 8.66
C LEU A 166 -6.98 6.18 10.17
N THR A 167 -6.35 5.30 10.94
CA THR A 167 -6.41 5.29 12.40
C THR A 167 -5.00 5.05 12.95
N PRO A 168 -4.09 6.04 12.79
CA PRO A 168 -2.69 5.89 13.21
C PRO A 168 -2.51 5.85 14.73
N ARG A 169 -3.54 6.25 15.49
CA ARG A 169 -3.56 6.23 16.95
C ARG A 169 -4.60 5.23 17.42
N GLY A 170 -4.18 4.23 18.18
CA GLY A 170 -5.08 3.21 18.75
C GLY A 170 -4.41 2.23 19.69
N GLY A 171 -3.18 2.50 20.14
CA GLY A 171 -2.35 1.58 20.90
C GLY A 171 -0.89 1.77 20.54
N LEU A 172 -0.31 0.80 19.84
CA LEU A 172 1.08 0.87 19.37
C LEU A 172 1.32 2.11 18.49
N ARG A 173 2.42 2.79 18.77
CA ARG A 173 2.84 4.01 18.09
C ARG A 173 3.76 3.68 16.92
N PHE A 174 3.23 3.72 15.70
CA PHE A 174 4.03 3.49 14.48
C PHE A 174 4.90 4.69 14.10
N ASP A 175 4.70 5.84 14.74
CA ASP A 175 5.59 7.01 14.67
C ASP A 175 6.82 6.88 15.61
N ASP A 176 6.81 5.95 16.55
CA ASP A 176 7.97 5.56 17.35
C ASP A 176 8.70 4.40 16.66
N GLU A 177 9.89 4.70 16.12
CA GLU A 177 10.68 3.72 15.38
C GLU A 177 11.03 2.47 16.19
N GLN A 178 11.35 2.64 17.48
CA GLN A 178 11.78 1.52 18.31
C GLN A 178 10.60 0.57 18.60
N GLN A 179 9.44 1.13 18.91
CA GLN A 179 8.23 0.33 19.14
C GLN A 179 7.74 -0.35 17.86
N ALA A 180 7.68 0.39 16.75
CA ALA A 180 7.29 -0.15 15.44
C ALA A 180 8.20 -1.28 15.01
N ARG A 181 9.53 -1.08 15.11
CA ARG A 181 10.53 -2.09 14.78
C ARG A 181 10.43 -3.33 15.66
N HIS A 182 10.21 -3.16 16.96
CA HIS A 182 10.00 -4.28 17.87
C HIS A 182 8.76 -5.10 17.52
N PHE A 183 7.64 -4.43 17.20
CA PHE A 183 6.42 -5.09 16.76
C PHE A 183 6.62 -5.86 15.45
N VAL A 184 7.23 -5.24 14.44
CA VAL A 184 7.50 -5.90 13.16
C VAL A 184 8.39 -7.13 13.36
N ARG A 185 9.47 -7.01 14.12
CA ARG A 185 10.39 -8.13 14.39
C ARG A 185 9.74 -9.28 15.13
N SER A 186 8.87 -9.00 16.10
CA SER A 186 8.26 -10.03 16.96
C SER A 186 7.01 -10.66 16.36
N ALA A 187 6.19 -9.88 15.64
CA ALA A 187 4.91 -10.35 15.12
C ALA A 187 4.96 -10.66 13.61
N ILE A 188 5.57 -9.78 12.81
CA ILE A 188 5.46 -9.85 11.34
C ILE A 188 6.57 -10.70 10.73
N VAL A 189 7.82 -10.56 11.19
CA VAL A 189 8.95 -11.33 10.63
C VAL A 189 8.72 -12.84 10.72
N PRO A 190 8.27 -13.43 11.85
CA PRO A 190 7.99 -14.87 11.91
C PRO A 190 6.86 -15.29 10.96
N LEU A 191 5.79 -14.49 10.87
CA LEU A 191 4.66 -14.74 9.98
C LEU A 191 5.08 -14.75 8.50
N VAL A 192 5.96 -13.83 8.11
CA VAL A 192 6.49 -13.74 6.73
C VAL A 192 7.53 -14.82 6.47
N LYS A 193 8.28 -15.27 7.47
CA LYS A 193 9.28 -16.32 7.26
C LYS A 193 8.67 -17.71 7.14
N HIS A 194 7.65 -18.00 7.94
CA HIS A 194 7.16 -19.35 8.17
C HIS A 194 5.70 -19.55 7.73
N GLY A 195 5.00 -18.48 7.38
CA GLY A 195 3.58 -18.50 7.05
C GLY A 195 2.67 -18.66 8.28
N ILE A 196 1.39 -18.87 8.02
CA ILE A 196 0.39 -19.18 9.05
C ILE A 196 0.24 -20.69 9.13
N HIS A 197 0.86 -21.32 10.13
CA HIS A 197 0.61 -22.73 10.39
C HIS A 197 -0.75 -22.87 11.08
N ALA A 198 -1.73 -23.45 10.39
CA ALA A 198 -2.85 -24.05 11.09
C ALA A 198 -2.29 -25.19 11.94
N LYS A 199 -2.47 -25.15 13.26
CA LYS A 199 -2.34 -26.37 14.06
C LYS A 199 -3.32 -27.36 13.45
N GLU A 200 -2.83 -28.44 12.86
CA GLU A 200 -3.68 -29.59 12.55
C GLU A 200 -4.38 -29.96 13.85
N SER A 201 -5.69 -29.75 13.89
CA SER A 201 -6.52 -30.28 14.95
C SER A 201 -6.42 -31.80 14.82
N THR A 202 -5.59 -32.40 15.67
CA THR A 202 -5.57 -33.84 15.92
C THR A 202 -6.97 -34.25 16.36
N ASN A 203 -7.83 -34.56 15.39
CA ASN A 203 -9.14 -35.11 15.63
C ASN A 203 -8.97 -36.61 15.84
N GLU A 204 -8.26 -37.00 16.90
CA GLU A 204 -8.36 -38.34 17.46
C GLU A 204 -9.74 -38.45 18.11
N HIS A 205 -10.75 -38.80 17.31
CA HIS A 205 -11.94 -39.42 17.86
C HIS A 205 -11.50 -40.74 18.51
N PRO A 206 -11.68 -40.94 19.83
CA PRO A 206 -11.43 -42.24 20.43
C PRO A 206 -12.40 -43.24 19.78
N ARG A 207 -11.86 -44.29 19.16
CA ARG A 207 -12.67 -45.41 18.65
C ARG A 207 -13.49 -45.95 19.83
N PRO A 208 -14.80 -46.19 19.66
CA PRO A 208 -15.57 -46.84 20.70
C PRO A 208 -15.00 -48.24 20.94
N SER A 209 -14.74 -48.56 22.21
CA SER A 209 -14.30 -49.89 22.65
C SER A 209 -15.29 -50.96 22.16
N PRO A 210 -14.83 -52.09 21.62
CA PRO A 210 -15.71 -53.23 21.40
C PRO A 210 -16.09 -53.80 22.77
N GLY A 211 -17.34 -54.26 22.86
CA GLY A 211 -18.05 -54.65 24.10
C GLY A 211 -17.42 -55.79 24.89
#